data_AF-A0A3D4IRX6-F1
#
_entry.id   AF-A0A3D4IRX6-F1
#
_cell.length_a   1.000
_cell.length_b   1.000
_cell.length_c   1.000
_cell.angle_alpha   90.00
_cell.angle_beta   90.00
_cell.angle_gamma   90.00
#
_symmetry.space_group_name_H-M   'P 1'
#
loop_
_entity.id
_entity.type
_entity.pdbx_description
1 polymer ?
#
loop_
_entity_poly.entity_id
_entity_poly.type
_entity_poly.pdbx_seq_one_letter_code
_entity_poly.pdbx_strand_id
1 'polypeptide(L)'
;MEYEDFKLVDQEIIYQAVFQDEQVTYAKLEEQYKKNKSFSNIKIAANGITFDVNDLTVDYLKFQFSQVQTPLILQTGKFSGKCSVSIREGRYRVTFNKIMVTGEIGYKSIKEKEPLTGLCSKNNGTQLSQDWMKPNTLGLLGKALADNFEFKMKDDDW
;
A
#
# COMPACT_ATOMS: atom_id res chain seq x y z
N MET A 1 -3.53 19.49 -1.60
CA MET A 1 -4.30 18.24 -1.75
C MET A 1 -3.29 17.14 -2.03
N GLU A 2 -2.65 16.65 -0.98
CA GLU A 2 -1.94 15.38 -1.01
C GLU A 2 -3.02 14.29 -0.98
N TYR A 3 -2.87 13.23 -1.76
CA TYR A 3 -3.74 12.06 -1.66
C TYR A 3 -3.35 11.42 -0.33
N GLU A 4 -4.22 11.49 0.68
CA GLU A 4 -3.85 11.52 2.12
C GLU A 4 -2.83 10.46 2.56
N ASP A 5 -2.84 9.29 1.91
CA ASP A 5 -1.92 8.20 2.21
C ASP A 5 -0.64 8.17 1.36
N PHE A 6 -0.56 8.84 0.21
CA PHE A 6 0.63 8.86 -0.65
C PHE A 6 1.35 10.21 -0.61
N LYS A 7 2.65 10.19 -0.30
CA LYS A 7 3.49 11.38 -0.26
C LYS A 7 4.92 11.09 -0.70
N LEU A 8 5.66 12.15 -1.02
CA LEU A 8 7.09 12.07 -1.33
C LEU A 8 7.90 12.37 -0.06
N VAL A 9 8.77 11.44 0.32
CA VAL A 9 9.73 11.59 1.42
C VAL A 9 11.09 11.25 0.87
N ASP A 10 12.07 12.15 1.02
CA ASP A 10 13.43 11.96 0.51
C ASP A 10 13.49 11.55 -0.98
N GLN A 11 12.65 12.20 -1.80
CA GLN A 11 12.47 11.93 -3.24
C GLN A 11 11.89 10.55 -3.58
N GLU A 12 11.29 9.87 -2.60
CA GLU A 12 10.71 8.55 -2.75
C GLU A 12 9.20 8.58 -2.48
N ILE A 13 8.39 7.94 -3.33
CA ILE A 13 6.97 7.77 -2.99
C ILE A 13 6.83 6.73 -1.88
N ILE A 14 6.10 7.12 -0.84
CA ILE A 14 5.68 6.22 0.21
C ILE A 14 4.16 6.24 0.32
N TYR A 15 3.61 5.09 0.71
CA TYR A 15 2.26 4.98 1.25
C TYR A 15 2.34 5.00 2.77
N GLN A 16 1.54 5.81 3.43
CA GLN A 16 1.49 5.94 4.87
C GLN A 16 0.05 6.17 5.34
N ALA A 17 -0.57 5.14 5.91
CA ALA A 17 -1.91 5.22 6.48
C ALA A 17 -1.87 5.10 8.01
N VAL A 18 -2.82 5.76 8.68
CA VAL A 18 -3.05 5.64 10.12
C VAL A 18 -4.42 5.05 10.35
N PHE A 19 -4.46 3.91 11.03
CA PHE A 19 -5.68 3.20 11.38
C PHE A 19 -5.95 3.37 12.87
N GLN A 20 -7.23 3.52 13.23
CA GLN A 20 -7.67 3.64 14.61
C GLN A 20 -8.26 2.31 15.06
N ASP A 21 -7.63 1.69 16.05
CA ASP A 21 -8.10 0.47 16.70
C ASP A 21 -7.46 0.38 18.10
N GLU A 22 -8.27 0.53 19.14
CA GLU A 22 -7.79 0.55 20.53
C GLU A 22 -7.32 -0.83 21.03
N GLN A 23 -7.72 -1.90 20.36
CA GLN A 23 -7.40 -3.28 20.74
C GLN A 23 -6.22 -3.86 19.96
N VAL A 24 -5.64 -3.09 19.04
CA VAL A 24 -4.53 -3.51 18.21
C VAL A 24 -3.28 -3.75 19.05
N THR A 25 -2.62 -4.88 18.80
CA THR A 25 -1.31 -5.18 19.38
C THR A 25 -0.38 -5.68 18.28
N TYR A 26 0.93 -5.60 18.49
CA TYR A 26 1.88 -6.12 17.51
C TYR A 26 1.71 -7.63 17.28
N ALA A 27 1.33 -8.39 18.31
CA ALA A 27 1.05 -9.82 18.19
C ALA A 27 -0.17 -10.10 17.30
N LYS A 28 -1.28 -9.36 17.49
CA LYS A 28 -2.49 -9.50 16.67
C LYS A 28 -2.22 -9.14 15.20
N LEU A 29 -1.50 -8.04 14.97
CA LEU A 29 -1.11 -7.63 13.62
C LEU A 29 -0.20 -8.66 12.96
N GLU A 30 0.79 -9.20 13.68
CA GLU A 30 1.67 -10.24 13.15
C GLU A 30 0.88 -11.48 12.74
N GLU A 31 -0.02 -11.97 13.61
CA GLU A 31 -0.86 -13.12 13.29
C GLU A 31 -1.72 -12.89 12.05
N GLN A 32 -2.30 -11.69 11.90
CA GLN A 32 -3.05 -11.33 10.70
C GLN A 32 -2.13 -11.26 9.47
N TYR A 33 -1.00 -10.57 9.55
CA TYR A 33 -0.11 -10.36 8.41
C TYR A 33 0.53 -11.67 7.93
N LYS A 34 0.77 -12.64 8.82
CA LYS A 34 1.21 -14.00 8.43
C LYS A 34 0.21 -14.74 7.54
N LYS A 35 -1.07 -14.35 7.53
CA LYS A 35 -2.11 -14.95 6.67
C LYS A 35 -2.02 -14.44 5.23
N ASN A 36 -1.38 -13.28 5.01
CA ASN A 36 -1.21 -12.73 3.66
C ASN A 36 0.04 -13.32 3.00
N LYS A 37 -0.16 -14.10 1.92
CA LYS A 37 0.93 -14.77 1.19
C LYS A 37 1.92 -13.82 0.52
N SER A 38 1.52 -12.57 0.28
CA SER A 38 2.41 -11.55 -0.26
C SER A 38 3.32 -10.94 0.80
N PHE A 39 3.12 -11.22 2.10
CA PHE A 39 3.96 -10.70 3.16
C PHE A 39 4.97 -11.75 3.61
N SER A 40 6.24 -11.35 3.72
CA SER A 40 7.32 -12.23 4.16
C SER A 40 8.29 -11.50 5.09
N ASN A 41 9.21 -12.25 5.70
CA ASN A 41 10.23 -11.71 6.60
C ASN A 41 9.66 -10.83 7.72
N ILE A 42 8.48 -11.19 8.24
CA ILE A 42 7.82 -10.46 9.31
C ILE A 42 8.66 -10.56 10.59
N LYS A 43 9.06 -9.42 11.14
CA LYS A 43 9.85 -9.29 12.36
C LYS A 43 9.17 -8.32 13.31
N ILE A 44 8.98 -8.74 14.55
CA ILE A 44 8.57 -7.86 15.64
C ILE A 44 9.82 -7.35 16.35
N ALA A 45 9.89 -6.04 16.57
CA ALA A 45 10.82 -5.38 17.46
C ALA A 45 10.04 -4.62 18.54
N ALA A 46 10.74 -4.14 19.58
CA ALA A 46 10.12 -3.41 20.70
C ALA A 46 9.23 -2.23 20.26
N ASN A 47 9.58 -1.59 19.13
CA ASN A 47 8.95 -0.37 18.66
C ASN A 47 8.21 -0.53 17.33
N GLY A 48 8.00 -1.75 16.84
CA GLY A 48 7.29 -1.94 15.57
C GLY A 48 7.37 -3.32 14.95
N ILE A 49 6.63 -3.49 13.86
CA ILE A 49 6.72 -4.64 12.96
C ILE A 49 7.39 -4.17 11.67
N THR A 50 8.27 -4.98 11.09
CA THR A 50 8.79 -4.79 9.75
C THR A 50 8.59 -6.04 8.91
N PHE A 51 8.27 -5.90 7.63
CA PHE A 51 8.10 -7.01 6.70
C PHE A 51 8.31 -6.59 5.25
N ASP A 52 8.53 -7.57 4.38
CA ASP A 52 8.60 -7.36 2.93
C ASP A 52 7.24 -7.65 2.30
N VAL A 53 6.85 -6.82 1.35
CA VAL A 53 5.69 -7.03 0.47
C VAL A 53 6.21 -7.56 -0.86
N ASN A 54 5.67 -8.68 -1.33
CA ASN A 54 6.10 -9.38 -2.52
C ASN A 54 4.91 -9.61 -3.43
N ASP A 55 4.92 -8.93 -4.57
CA ASP A 55 3.98 -9.13 -5.66
C ASP A 55 2.50 -9.07 -5.21
N LEU A 56 2.19 -8.14 -4.30
CA LEU A 56 0.85 -7.91 -3.80
C LEU A 56 -0.05 -7.43 -4.94
N THR A 57 -1.08 -8.20 -5.24
CA THR A 57 -2.19 -7.76 -6.09
C THR A 57 -3.24 -7.09 -5.22
N VAL A 58 -3.75 -5.95 -5.66
CA VAL A 58 -4.79 -5.22 -4.93
C VAL A 58 -6.17 -5.60 -5.46
N ASP A 59 -7.13 -5.80 -4.55
CA ASP A 59 -8.52 -6.01 -4.92
C ASP A 59 -9.23 -4.66 -5.04
N TYR A 60 -9.29 -4.11 -6.26
CA TYR A 60 -10.00 -2.86 -6.53
C TYR A 60 -11.49 -3.07 -6.81
N LEU A 61 -11.93 -4.30 -7.11
CA LEU A 61 -13.29 -4.60 -7.59
C LEU A 61 -14.34 -4.36 -6.51
N LYS A 62 -14.00 -4.64 -5.25
CA LYS A 62 -14.88 -4.41 -4.09
C LYS A 62 -15.32 -2.95 -3.89
N PHE A 63 -14.62 -1.99 -4.49
CA PHE A 63 -14.96 -0.57 -4.41
C PHE A 63 -15.97 -0.14 -5.49
N GLN A 64 -16.53 -1.07 -6.25
CA GLN A 64 -17.57 -0.83 -7.27
C GLN A 64 -17.17 0.18 -8.37
N PHE A 65 -15.86 0.34 -8.62
CA PHE A 65 -15.39 1.11 -9.76
C PHE A 65 -15.60 0.33 -11.07
N SER A 66 -16.10 1.01 -12.11
CA SER A 66 -16.24 0.39 -13.43
C SER A 66 -14.86 0.07 -14.02
N GLN A 67 -14.70 -1.11 -14.63
CA GLN A 67 -13.41 -1.54 -15.21
C GLN A 67 -12.84 -0.52 -16.22
N VAL A 68 -13.71 0.15 -17.00
CA VAL A 68 -13.32 1.16 -18.00
C VAL A 68 -12.70 2.40 -17.35
N GLN A 69 -13.05 2.70 -16.09
CA GLN A 69 -12.53 3.86 -15.35
C GLN A 69 -11.35 3.51 -14.43
N THR A 70 -11.06 2.22 -14.25
CA THR A 70 -9.95 1.74 -13.43
C THR A 70 -8.65 1.77 -14.24
N PRO A 71 -7.59 2.45 -13.75
CA PRO A 71 -6.28 2.43 -14.38
C PRO A 71 -5.75 1.00 -14.53
N LEU A 72 -5.14 0.69 -15.68
CA LEU A 72 -4.62 -0.65 -15.99
C LEU A 72 -3.63 -1.17 -14.94
N ILE A 73 -2.93 -0.27 -14.25
CA ILE A 73 -1.98 -0.64 -13.20
C ILE A 73 -2.67 -1.23 -11.97
N LEU A 74 -3.93 -0.89 -11.72
CA LEU A 74 -4.70 -1.54 -10.64
C LEU A 74 -5.29 -2.87 -11.08
N GLN A 75 -5.50 -3.05 -12.39
CA GLN A 75 -6.02 -4.28 -12.97
C GLN A 75 -4.95 -5.38 -13.07
N THR A 76 -3.73 -4.97 -13.41
CA THR A 76 -2.62 -5.89 -13.77
C THR A 76 -1.45 -5.82 -12.81
N GLY A 77 -1.42 -4.80 -11.93
CA GLY A 77 -0.26 -4.45 -11.15
C GLY A 77 0.02 -5.41 -9.99
N LYS A 78 1.30 -5.63 -9.75
CA LYS A 78 1.82 -6.30 -8.56
C LYS A 78 2.79 -5.36 -7.86
N PHE A 79 2.55 -5.13 -6.56
CA PHE A 79 3.29 -4.17 -5.77
C PHE A 79 4.23 -4.91 -4.80
N SER A 80 5.48 -4.49 -4.76
CA SER A 80 6.49 -5.02 -3.83
C SER A 80 7.17 -3.88 -3.09
N GLY A 81 7.82 -4.17 -1.97
CA GLY A 81 8.60 -3.16 -1.24
C GLY A 81 8.75 -3.54 0.23
N LYS A 82 8.96 -2.54 1.08
CA LYS A 82 9.17 -2.73 2.52
C LYS A 82 8.09 -2.03 3.32
N CYS A 83 7.57 -2.73 4.32
CA CYS A 83 6.56 -2.21 5.21
C CYS A 83 7.07 -2.13 6.65
N SER A 84 6.69 -1.07 7.34
CA SER A 84 6.90 -0.89 8.77
C SER A 84 5.62 -0.43 9.45
N VAL A 85 5.36 -0.96 10.63
CA VAL A 85 4.16 -0.65 11.42
C VAL A 85 4.55 -0.24 12.83
N SER A 86 3.98 0.87 13.31
CA SER A 86 4.18 1.38 14.67
C SER A 86 2.83 1.65 15.34
N ILE A 87 2.63 1.17 16.56
CA ILE A 87 1.44 1.41 17.38
C ILE A 87 1.72 2.56 18.36
N ARG A 88 0.78 3.51 18.47
CA ARG A 88 0.79 4.59 19.45
C ARG A 88 -0.64 5.00 19.78
N GLU A 89 -0.98 5.01 21.06
CA GLU A 89 -2.24 5.60 21.59
C GLU A 89 -3.51 5.08 20.87
N GLY A 90 -3.70 3.76 20.81
CA GLY A 90 -4.90 3.16 20.18
C GLY A 90 -4.98 3.37 18.66
N ARG A 91 -3.87 3.76 18.05
CA ARG A 91 -3.71 3.89 16.60
C ARG A 91 -2.47 3.16 16.17
N TYR A 92 -2.44 2.77 14.91
CA TYR A 92 -1.22 2.26 14.32
C TYR A 92 -1.01 2.86 12.94
N ARG A 93 0.25 3.18 12.67
CA ARG A 93 0.69 3.73 11.40
C ARG A 93 1.38 2.64 10.61
N VAL A 94 0.94 2.46 9.38
CA VAL A 94 1.58 1.61 8.39
C VAL A 94 2.34 2.51 7.43
N THR A 95 3.60 2.18 7.15
CA THR A 95 4.41 2.85 6.13
C THR A 95 4.92 1.81 5.16
N PHE A 96 4.52 1.92 3.90
CA PHE A 96 4.99 1.10 2.80
C PHE A 96 5.86 1.96 1.88
N ASN A 97 7.13 1.60 1.77
CA ASN A 97 8.15 2.30 1.00
C ASN A 97 8.91 1.33 0.10
N LYS A 98 9.85 1.85 -0.67
CA LYS A 98 10.62 1.17 -1.70
C LYS A 98 9.70 0.43 -2.65
N ILE A 99 8.61 1.12 -3.01
CA ILE A 99 7.52 0.51 -3.75
C ILE A 99 8.00 0.26 -5.18
N MET A 100 8.04 -1.02 -5.53
CA MET A 100 8.34 -1.52 -6.87
C MET A 100 7.07 -2.08 -7.50
N VAL A 101 6.95 -1.97 -8.81
CA VAL A 101 5.77 -2.43 -9.54
C VAL A 101 6.14 -3.23 -10.78
N THR A 102 5.33 -4.25 -11.07
CA THR A 102 5.19 -4.88 -12.39
C THR A 102 3.74 -4.80 -12.82
N GLY A 103 3.44 -4.89 -14.12
CA GLY A 103 2.08 -4.76 -14.67
C GLY A 103 2.02 -3.85 -15.89
N GLU A 104 0.90 -3.20 -16.12
CA GLU A 104 0.66 -2.36 -17.30
C GLU A 104 0.20 -0.95 -16.91
N ILE A 105 0.74 0.06 -17.58
CA ILE A 105 0.34 1.48 -17.41
C ILE A 105 -0.24 2.08 -18.71
N GLY A 106 -0.84 1.24 -19.55
CA GLY A 106 -1.47 1.61 -20.83
C GLY A 106 -0.49 1.81 -21.98
N TYR A 107 0.55 2.63 -21.78
CA TYR A 107 1.58 2.87 -22.80
C TYR A 107 2.84 2.01 -22.62
N LYS A 108 2.93 1.27 -21.51
CA LYS A 108 4.09 0.44 -21.17
C LYS A 108 3.67 -0.81 -20.42
N SER A 109 4.29 -1.93 -20.78
CA SER A 109 4.27 -3.19 -20.01
C SER A 109 5.57 -3.28 -19.19
N ILE A 110 5.42 -3.35 -17.87
CA ILE A 110 6.50 -3.38 -16.88
C ILE A 110 6.72 -4.84 -16.48
N LYS A 111 7.63 -5.51 -17.20
CA LYS A 111 7.93 -6.94 -16.99
C LYS A 111 8.91 -7.19 -15.85
N GLU A 112 9.82 -6.25 -15.62
CA GLU A 112 10.77 -6.25 -14.51
C GLU A 112 10.36 -5.20 -13.49
N LYS A 113 10.70 -5.43 -12.21
CA LYS A 113 10.31 -4.52 -11.12
C LYS A 113 10.91 -3.14 -11.33
N GLU A 114 10.05 -2.13 -11.45
CA GLU A 114 10.44 -0.72 -11.56
C GLU A 114 9.97 0.10 -10.35
N PRO A 115 10.73 1.12 -9.92
CA PRO A 115 10.29 1.98 -8.82
C PRO A 115 9.01 2.74 -9.16
N LEU A 116 8.00 2.64 -8.31
CA LEU A 116 6.74 3.38 -8.47
C LEU A 116 7.00 4.90 -8.52
N THR A 117 7.97 5.39 -7.75
CA THR A 117 8.42 6.80 -7.75
C THR A 117 8.65 7.32 -9.16
N GLY A 118 9.35 6.57 -10.01
CA GLY A 118 9.68 7.00 -11.37
C GLY A 118 8.47 7.13 -12.29
N LEU A 119 7.34 6.49 -11.92
CA LEU A 119 6.10 6.54 -12.69
C LEU A 119 5.17 7.64 -12.20
N CYS A 120 5.10 7.83 -10.87
CA CYS A 120 4.13 8.69 -10.22
C CYS A 120 4.67 10.07 -9.82
N SER A 121 5.97 10.34 -10.02
CA SER A 121 6.59 11.63 -9.71
C SER A 121 7.15 12.33 -10.95
N LYS A 122 7.34 13.65 -10.83
CA LYS A 122 7.99 14.55 -11.78
C LYS A 122 9.11 15.29 -11.06
N ASN A 123 9.96 15.98 -11.82
CA ASN A 123 11.07 16.80 -11.30
C ASN A 123 11.97 16.00 -10.33
N ASN A 124 12.40 14.81 -10.76
CA ASN A 124 13.27 13.92 -9.97
C ASN A 124 12.71 13.61 -8.57
N GLY A 125 11.44 13.20 -8.48
CA GLY A 125 10.86 12.78 -7.20
C GLY A 125 10.47 13.91 -6.25
N THR A 126 10.43 15.16 -6.72
CA THR A 126 10.06 16.32 -5.87
C THR A 126 8.59 16.71 -5.98
N GLN A 127 7.89 16.25 -7.02
CA GLN A 127 6.47 16.54 -7.23
C GLN A 127 5.71 15.31 -7.69
N LEU A 128 4.49 15.10 -7.20
CA LEU A 128 3.62 14.04 -7.71
C LEU A 128 3.03 14.41 -9.08
N SER A 129 2.95 13.43 -9.97
CA SER A 129 2.37 13.57 -11.30
C SER A 129 0.84 13.72 -11.21
N GLN A 130 0.29 14.77 -11.82
CA GLN A 130 -1.16 15.02 -11.85
C GLN A 130 -1.99 13.84 -12.41
N ASP A 131 -1.44 13.06 -13.33
CA ASP A 131 -2.13 11.89 -13.89
C ASP A 131 -2.28 10.74 -12.88
N TRP A 132 -1.31 10.61 -11.98
CA TRP A 132 -1.34 9.64 -10.88
C TRP A 132 -2.15 10.12 -9.68
N MET A 133 -2.24 11.44 -9.55
CA MET A 133 -3.11 12.11 -8.59
C MET A 133 -4.61 11.99 -8.97
N LYS A 134 -5.02 11.45 -10.12
CA LYS A 134 -6.47 11.26 -10.34
C LYS A 134 -7.06 10.30 -9.29
N PRO A 135 -8.29 10.52 -8.77
CA PRO A 135 -8.91 9.68 -7.73
C PRO A 135 -8.86 8.17 -8.04
N ASN A 136 -8.88 7.85 -9.33
CA ASN A 136 -8.91 6.48 -9.82
C ASN A 136 -7.54 5.79 -9.79
N THR A 137 -6.42 6.50 -9.60
CA THR A 137 -5.08 5.92 -9.59
C THR A 137 -4.52 5.79 -8.18
N LEU A 138 -3.85 6.81 -7.63
CA LEU A 138 -3.29 6.72 -6.27
C LEU A 138 -4.37 6.67 -5.19
N GLY A 139 -5.52 7.33 -5.40
CA GLY A 139 -6.64 7.26 -4.46
C GLY A 139 -7.21 5.83 -4.34
N LEU A 140 -7.53 5.20 -5.46
CA LEU A 140 -8.02 3.81 -5.48
C LEU A 140 -6.96 2.80 -5.04
N LEU A 141 -5.69 3.01 -5.42
CA LEU A 141 -4.58 2.21 -4.89
C LEU A 141 -4.49 2.32 -3.37
N GLY A 142 -4.61 3.52 -2.82
CA GLY A 142 -4.54 3.78 -1.38
C GLY A 142 -5.61 3.02 -0.62
N LYS A 143 -6.86 3.08 -1.10
CA LYS A 143 -7.97 2.28 -0.56
C LYS A 143 -7.70 0.78 -0.63
N ALA A 144 -7.24 0.31 -1.78
CA ALA A 144 -7.02 -1.12 -1.98
C ALA A 144 -5.83 -1.66 -1.16
N LEU A 145 -4.80 -0.83 -0.94
CA LEU A 145 -3.70 -1.11 -0.01
C LEU A 145 -4.17 -1.09 1.44
N ALA A 146 -4.99 -0.11 1.83
CA ALA A 146 -5.52 0.01 3.19
C ALA A 146 -6.16 -1.31 3.63
N ASP A 147 -6.97 -1.90 2.76
CA ASP A 147 -7.64 -3.18 2.97
C ASP A 147 -6.74 -4.40 3.23
N ASN A 148 -5.48 -4.32 2.83
CA ASN A 148 -4.47 -5.36 3.09
C ASN A 148 -3.72 -5.13 4.42
N PHE A 149 -3.70 -3.88 4.89
CA PHE A 149 -2.95 -3.47 6.09
C PHE A 149 -3.84 -3.19 7.30
N GLU A 150 -5.12 -2.92 7.07
CA GLU A 150 -6.13 -2.67 8.09
C GLU A 150 -6.36 -3.93 8.92
N PHE A 151 -6.38 -3.77 10.25
CA PHE A 151 -6.65 -4.83 11.19
C PHE A 151 -8.13 -5.17 11.09
N LYS A 152 -8.42 -6.42 10.78
CA LYS A 152 -9.78 -6.93 10.66
C LYS A 152 -9.99 -7.77 11.90
N MET A 153 -10.75 -7.24 12.87
CA MET A 153 -11.28 -8.12 13.91
C MET A 153 -12.02 -9.24 13.22
N LYS A 154 -11.70 -10.48 13.62
CA LYS A 154 -12.64 -11.55 13.38
C LYS A 154 -13.86 -11.21 14.21
N ASP A 155 -15.02 -11.16 13.56
CA ASP A 155 -16.27 -11.47 14.23
C ASP A 155 -16.16 -12.95 14.65
N ASP A 156 -15.43 -13.23 15.73
CA ASP A 156 -15.51 -14.53 16.39
C ASP A 156 -16.86 -14.51 17.12
N ASP A 157 -17.82 -15.21 16.52
CA ASP A 157 -19.01 -15.85 17.09
C ASP A 157 -19.89 -15.01 18.04
N TRP A 158 -21.00 -14.51 17.50
CA TRP A 158 -22.26 -14.44 18.24
C TRP A 158 -22.93 -15.82 18.29
#